data_AF-A0A7X3R4D3-F1
#
_entry.id   AF-A0A7X3R4D3-F1
#
_cell.length_a   1.000
_cell.length_b   1.000
_cell.length_c   1.000
_cell.angle_alpha   90.00
_cell.angle_beta   90.00
_cell.angle_gamma   90.00
#
_symmetry.space_group_name_H-M   'P 1'
#
loop_
_entity.id
_entity.type
_entity.pdbx_description
1 polymer ?
#
loop_
_entity_poly.entity_id
_entity_poly.type
_entity_poly.pdbx_seq_one_letter_code
_entity_poly.pdbx_strand_id
1 'polypeptide(L)' 'MTLSIDDVDLFSPETQEDWYPSYHAILDQAPVYPIPGRNMFLVSKFEDIAWIVR' A
#
# COMPACT_ATOMS: atom_id res chain seq x y z
N MET A 1 -16.09 2.50 -8.10
CA MET A 1 -15.97 2.33 -6.64
C MET A 1 -14.49 2.26 -6.34
N THR A 2 -13.99 3.09 -5.42
CA THR A 2 -12.59 3.05 -4.98
C THR A 2 -12.48 2.01 -3.86
N LEU A 3 -11.41 1.22 -3.86
CA LEU A 3 -11.13 0.26 -2.79
C LEU A 3 -10.88 1.00 -1.46
N SER A 4 -11.50 0.54 -0.38
CA SER A 4 -11.24 1.07 0.97
C SER A 4 -9.90 0.59 1.49
N ILE A 5 -9.19 1.43 2.25
CA ILE A 5 -7.94 1.03 2.90
C ILE A 5 -8.12 -0.13 3.91
N ASP A 6 -9.30 -0.22 4.53
CA ASP A 6 -9.64 -1.29 5.49
C ASP A 6 -9.78 -2.67 4.82
N ASP A 7 -10.02 -2.70 3.50
CA ASP A 7 -10.22 -3.93 2.72
C ASP A 7 -8.91 -4.41 2.04
N VAL A 8 -7.80 -3.70 2.22
CA VAL A 8 -6.53 -4.03 1.57
C VAL A 8 -5.86 -5.22 2.26
N ASP A 9 -5.74 -6.34 1.55
CA ASP A 9 -4.85 -7.45 1.90
C ASP A 9 -3.77 -7.62 0.81
N LEU A 10 -2.58 -7.05 1.09
CA LEU A 10 -1.42 -7.09 0.21
C LEU A 10 -0.91 -8.51 -0.10
N PHE A 11 -1.30 -9.53 0.66
CA PHE A 11 -0.83 -10.90 0.46
C PHE A 11 -1.89 -11.84 -0.10
N SER A 12 -3.11 -11.35 -0.34
CA SER A 12 -4.16 -12.13 -1.00
C SER A 12 -3.75 -12.51 -2.44
N PRO A 13 -4.14 -13.70 -2.95
CA PRO A 13 -3.85 -14.08 -4.32
C PRO A 13 -4.35 -13.06 -5.35
N GLU A 14 -5.54 -12.51 -5.13
CA GLU A 14 -6.15 -11.47 -5.99
C GLU A 14 -5.29 -10.21 -6.05
N THR A 15 -4.80 -9.71 -4.90
CA THR A 15 -3.91 -8.53 -4.89
C THR A 15 -2.53 -8.84 -5.48
N GLN A 16 -2.06 -10.08 -5.39
CA GLN A 16 -0.81 -10.50 -6.03
C GLN A 16 -0.94 -10.62 -7.56
N GLU A 17 -2.14 -10.91 -8.08
CA GLU A 17 -2.44 -10.90 -9.51
C GLU A 17 -2.63 -9.48 -10.06
N ASP A 18 -3.31 -8.61 -9.31
CA ASP A 18 -3.44 -7.18 -9.63
C ASP A 18 -3.29 -6.30 -8.39
N TRP A 19 -2.09 -5.74 -8.22
CA TRP A 19 -1.78 -4.88 -7.09
C TRP A 19 -2.25 -3.43 -7.25
N TYR A 20 -2.64 -3.00 -8.46
CA TYR A 20 -2.86 -1.58 -8.75
C TYR A 20 -3.99 -0.97 -7.90
N PRO A 21 -5.15 -1.62 -7.75
CA PRO A 21 -6.23 -1.08 -6.90
C PRO A 21 -5.79 -0.88 -5.44
N SER A 22 -5.08 -1.87 -4.87
CA SER A 22 -4.56 -1.81 -3.50
C SER A 22 -3.53 -0.71 -3.32
N TYR A 23 -2.58 -0.57 -4.24
CA TYR A 23 -1.55 0.46 -4.17
C TYR A 23 -2.12 1.86 -4.41
N HIS A 24 -3.15 2.01 -5.25
CA HIS A 24 -3.86 3.27 -5.39
C HIS A 24 -4.59 3.67 -4.11
N ALA A 25 -5.32 2.75 -3.49
CA ALA A 25 -5.98 3.01 -2.21
C ALA A 25 -4.99 3.45 -1.14
N ILE A 26 -3.84 2.76 -1.04
CA ILE A 26 -2.76 3.13 -0.12
C ILE A 26 -2.19 4.52 -0.44
N LEU A 27 -1.88 4.81 -1.70
CA LEU A 27 -1.35 6.12 -2.12
C LEU A 27 -2.29 7.27 -1.76
N ASP A 28 -3.59 7.09 -1.97
CA ASP A 28 -4.59 8.13 -1.78
C ASP A 28 -4.97 8.32 -0.31
N GLN A 29 -5.07 7.24 0.47
CA GLN A 29 -5.67 7.25 1.80
C GLN A 29 -4.65 7.11 2.94
N ALA A 30 -3.56 6.37 2.72
CA ALA A 30 -2.57 6.04 3.76
C ALA A 30 -1.15 5.86 3.17
N PRO A 31 -0.51 6.92 2.64
CA PRO A 31 0.72 6.81 1.85
C PRO A 31 1.92 6.18 2.56
N VAL A 32 1.86 6.09 3.90
CA VAL A 32 2.69 5.23 4.73
C VAL A 32 1.76 4.26 5.46
N TYR A 33 1.66 3.04 4.94
CA TYR A 33 0.69 2.04 5.39
C TYR A 33 1.37 0.97 6.27
N PRO A 34 0.94 0.78 7.53
CA PRO A 34 1.39 -0.34 8.34
C PRO A 34 0.79 -1.63 7.81
N ILE A 35 1.63 -2.61 7.47
CA ILE A 35 1.15 -3.88 6.92
C ILE A 35 0.59 -4.74 8.08
N PRO A 36 -0.70 -5.08 8.10
CA PRO A 36 -1.31 -5.84 9.18
C PRO A 36 -0.61 -7.18 9.40
N GLY A 37 -0.37 -7.54 10.67
CA GLY A 37 0.30 -8.79 11.04
C GLY A 37 1.80 -8.86 10.71
N ARG A 38 2.40 -7.76 10.23
CA ARG A 38 3.84 -7.66 9.94
C ARG A 38 4.45 -6.49 10.71
N ASN A 39 5.75 -6.56 10.97
CA ASN A 39 6.52 -5.45 11.55
C ASN A 39 7.19 -4.64 10.43
N MET A 40 6.39 -4.15 9.48
CA MET A 40 6.88 -3.43 8.29
C MET A 40 5.83 -2.43 7.81
N PHE A 41 6.31 -1.35 7.19
CA PHE A 41 5.49 -0.33 6.53
C PHE A 41 5.68 -0.39 5.02
N LEU A 42 4.61 -0.12 4.27
CA LEU A 42 4.66 0.18 2.85
C LEU A 42 4.62 1.69 2.64
N VAL A 43 5.60 2.22 1.91
CA VAL A 43 5.65 3.64 1.52
C VAL A 43 5.35 3.71 0.02
N SER A 44 4.32 4.47 -0.36
CA SER A 44 3.81 4.49 -1.75
C SER A 44 4.13 5.76 -2.51
N LYS A 45 4.40 6.88 -1.82
CA LYS A 45 4.75 8.15 -2.47
C LYS A 45 6.18 8.15 -2.96
N PHE A 46 6.36 8.52 -4.22
CA PHE A 46 7.69 8.64 -4.83
C PHE A 46 8.61 9.59 -4.06
N GLU A 47 8.10 10.76 -3.64
CA GLU A 47 8.87 11.75 -2.88
C GLU A 47 9.38 11.20 -1.55
N ASP A 48 8.56 10.43 -0.83
CA ASP A 48 8.93 9.80 0.43
C ASP A 48 9.95 8.70 0.22
N ILE A 49 9.75 7.84 -0.80
CA ILE A 49 10.71 6.80 -1.17
C ILE A 49 12.08 7.43 -1.47
N ALA A 50 12.11 8.46 -2.33
CA ALA A 50 13.35 9.15 -2.71
C ALA A 50 14.04 9.81 -1.51
N TRP A 51 13.27 10.31 -0.53
CA TRP A 51 13.79 10.87 0.71
C TRP A 51 14.34 9.81 1.68
N ILE A 52 13.83 8.57 1.66
CA ILE A 52 14.29 7.48 2.54
C ILE A 52 15.58 6.83 2.01
N VAL A 53 15.67 6.59 0.69
CA VAL A 53 16.73 5.75 0.09
C VAL A 53 18.04 6.47 -0.21
N ARG A 54 18.12 7.76 0.11
CA ARG A 54 19.28 8.63 -0.10
C ARG A 54 20.32 8.53 1.01
#